data_AF-A0A7V2V6S2-F1
#
_entry.id   AF-A0A7V2V6S2-F1
#
_cell.length_a   1.000
_cell.length_b   1.000
_cell.length_c   1.000
_cell.angle_alpha   90.00
_cell.angle_beta   90.00
_cell.angle_gamma   90.00
#
_symmetry.space_group_name_H-M   'P 1'
#
loop_
_entity.id
_entity.type
_entity.pdbx_description
1 polymer ?
#
loop_
_entity_poly.entity_id
_entity_poly.type
_entity_poly.pdbx_seq_one_letter_code
_entity_poly.pdbx_strand_id
1 'polypeptide(L)'
;MAGFGGKNENVGGLNDIIKIFGNVNGYTNIVTPEHDVVQDGITHDRITVVAAYDLIGTLKKDANAGSSAVTITYTDGSPFTTKNAKKRYLCLNGQNNYEIDMDSVSGGNVPLKAGTTLLENHRAGEPVFLVKAITYGVKRSSGVPILYRNENTGGGAQPVAEHIENLRFLYRLADGSQTHSPADPRQIRGVTVHITARTEKADPDLAKSGDGYRRRTVTTYIDLRNLRDDPGS
;
A
#
# COMPACT_ATOMS: atom_id res chain seq x y z
N MET A 1 -10.09 4.36 5.10
CA MET A 1 -8.79 4.57 4.43
C MET A 1 -8.79 6.00 3.93
N ALA A 2 -7.87 6.84 4.43
CA ALA A 2 -7.66 8.22 4.00
C ALA A 2 -6.23 8.33 3.45
N GLY A 3 -5.96 9.21 2.48
CA GLY A 3 -4.64 9.32 1.83
C GLY A 3 -4.47 8.42 0.62
N PHE A 4 -5.49 8.32 -0.21
CA PHE A 4 -5.34 7.76 -1.55
C PHE A 4 -4.81 8.84 -2.50
N GLY A 5 -3.88 8.46 -3.38
CA GLY A 5 -3.34 9.29 -4.46
C GLY A 5 -4.37 9.65 -5.54
N GLY A 6 -5.44 10.33 -5.14
CA GLY A 6 -6.53 10.79 -6.00
C GLY A 6 -6.26 12.13 -6.62
N LYS A 7 -6.45 12.19 -7.93
CA LYS A 7 -6.32 13.40 -8.75
C LYS A 7 -7.48 14.39 -8.63
N ASN A 8 -8.56 14.08 -7.92
CA ASN A 8 -9.71 14.98 -7.81
C ASN A 8 -9.91 15.26 -6.32
N GLU A 9 -9.94 16.48 -5.79
CA GLU A 9 -10.65 17.68 -6.29
C GLU A 9 -9.94 18.99 -5.88
N ASN A 10 -8.63 18.97 -5.58
CA ASN A 10 -7.93 20.14 -5.09
C ASN A 10 -6.88 20.63 -6.10
N VAL A 11 -7.18 21.73 -6.79
CA VAL A 11 -6.33 22.39 -7.79
C VAL A 11 -5.01 22.92 -7.17
N GLY A 12 -4.85 22.83 -5.84
CA GLY A 12 -3.62 23.17 -5.09
C GLY A 12 -2.96 22.04 -4.27
N GLY A 13 -3.41 20.78 -4.38
CA GLY A 13 -3.06 19.71 -3.42
C GLY A 13 -1.87 18.80 -3.78
N LEU A 14 -1.04 18.50 -2.78
CA LEU A 14 -0.02 17.43 -2.76
C LEU A 14 -0.67 16.04 -2.60
N ASN A 15 -1.70 15.70 -3.39
CA ASN A 15 -2.49 14.49 -3.21
C ASN A 15 -1.88 13.25 -3.89
N ASP A 16 -1.33 13.43 -5.10
CA ASP A 16 -0.66 12.33 -5.82
C ASP A 16 0.78 12.17 -5.32
N ILE A 17 0.95 11.22 -4.40
CA ILE A 17 2.24 10.95 -3.79
C ILE A 17 3.36 10.62 -4.78
N ILE A 18 3.04 9.93 -5.89
CA ILE A 18 4.03 9.56 -6.90
C ILE A 18 4.43 10.79 -7.69
N LYS A 19 3.48 11.67 -8.04
CA LYS A 19 3.80 12.93 -8.73
C LYS A 19 4.71 13.84 -7.90
N ILE A 20 4.60 13.78 -6.57
CA ILE A 20 5.35 14.65 -5.65
C ILE A 20 6.76 14.13 -5.43
N PHE A 21 6.91 12.85 -5.12
CA PHE A 21 8.22 12.29 -4.75
C PHE A 21 8.93 11.62 -5.93
N GLY A 22 8.25 11.39 -7.04
CA GLY A 22 8.71 10.57 -8.18
C GLY A 22 8.77 9.07 -7.87
N ASN A 23 9.05 8.70 -6.63
CA ASN A 23 9.00 7.33 -6.13
C ASN A 23 8.74 7.28 -4.61
N VAL A 24 8.18 6.17 -4.16
CA VAL A 24 8.06 5.82 -2.73
C VAL A 24 8.70 4.45 -2.55
N ASN A 25 9.81 4.40 -1.80
CA ASN A 25 10.55 3.16 -1.52
C ASN A 25 10.93 2.34 -2.77
N GLY A 26 11.25 3.03 -3.87
CA GLY A 26 11.60 2.41 -5.17
C GLY A 26 10.43 2.15 -6.11
N TYR A 27 9.19 2.42 -5.69
CA TYR A 27 8.01 2.25 -6.53
C TYR A 27 7.59 3.58 -7.16
N THR A 28 7.41 3.58 -8.48
CA THR A 28 7.07 4.77 -9.30
C THR A 28 5.61 4.78 -9.75
N ASN A 29 4.78 3.86 -9.25
CA ASN A 29 3.35 3.79 -9.54
C ASN A 29 2.57 3.51 -8.24
N ILE A 30 1.32 3.99 -8.16
CA ILE A 30 0.43 3.68 -7.03
C ILE A 30 0.13 2.19 -6.96
N VAL A 31 -0.13 1.56 -8.12
CA VAL A 31 -0.28 0.12 -8.25
C VAL A 31 0.83 -0.37 -9.17
N THR A 32 1.62 -1.34 -8.69
CA THR A 32 2.65 -2.02 -9.49
C THR A 32 2.23 -3.48 -9.66
N PRO A 33 1.72 -3.87 -10.84
CA PRO A 33 1.35 -5.23 -11.15
C PRO A 33 2.59 -6.04 -11.54
N GLU A 34 2.66 -7.30 -11.10
CA GLU A 34 3.68 -8.25 -11.52
C GLU A 34 3.02 -9.60 -11.80
N HIS A 35 3.09 -10.03 -13.06
CA HIS A 35 2.43 -11.25 -13.54
C HIS A 35 3.41 -12.42 -13.56
N ASP A 36 2.94 -13.63 -13.21
CA ASP A 36 3.72 -14.87 -13.28
C ASP A 36 5.10 -14.79 -12.60
N VAL A 37 5.14 -14.20 -11.41
CA VAL A 37 6.35 -14.14 -10.59
C VAL A 37 6.65 -15.54 -10.07
N VAL A 38 7.84 -16.05 -10.42
CA VAL A 38 8.38 -17.30 -9.86
C VAL A 38 9.08 -17.00 -8.55
N GLN A 39 8.57 -17.54 -7.45
CA GLN A 39 9.16 -17.41 -6.12
C GLN A 39 9.10 -18.75 -5.39
N ASP A 40 10.21 -19.22 -4.83
CA ASP A 40 10.31 -20.50 -4.12
C ASP A 40 9.75 -21.70 -4.91
N GLY A 41 9.95 -21.70 -6.23
CA GLY A 41 9.50 -22.75 -7.14
C GLY A 41 8.00 -22.78 -7.43
N ILE A 42 7.25 -21.75 -7.02
CA ILE A 42 5.83 -21.58 -7.36
C ILE A 42 5.64 -20.29 -8.17
N THR A 43 4.65 -20.28 -9.07
CA THR A 43 4.40 -19.14 -10.00
C THR A 43 3.05 -18.53 -9.70
N HIS A 44 3.04 -17.26 -9.29
CA HIS A 44 1.84 -16.51 -8.94
C HIS A 44 1.96 -15.04 -9.32
N ASP A 45 0.85 -14.32 -9.35
CA ASP A 45 0.91 -12.87 -9.49
C ASP A 45 1.31 -12.21 -8.16
N ARG A 46 1.90 -11.03 -8.27
CA ARG A 46 2.27 -10.16 -7.15
C ARG A 46 1.78 -8.75 -7.43
N ILE A 47 1.40 -8.03 -6.38
CA ILE A 47 0.96 -6.64 -6.48
C ILE A 47 1.62 -5.81 -5.39
N THR A 48 2.13 -4.64 -5.74
CA THR A 48 2.52 -3.61 -4.77
C THR A 48 1.61 -2.41 -4.87
N VAL A 49 1.17 -1.91 -3.73
CA VAL A 49 0.32 -0.73 -3.63
C VAL A 49 0.96 0.33 -2.72
N VAL A 50 1.09 1.55 -3.23
CA VAL A 50 1.56 2.73 -2.48
C VAL A 50 0.35 3.49 -1.94
N ALA A 51 0.25 3.62 -0.63
CA ALA A 51 -0.83 4.38 0.01
C ALA A 51 -0.47 4.84 1.42
N ALA A 52 -1.25 5.77 1.96
CA ALA A 52 -1.24 6.09 3.38
C ALA A 52 -2.01 5.02 4.16
N TYR A 53 -1.28 4.06 4.75
CA TYR A 53 -1.86 2.84 5.32
C TYR A 53 -2.18 2.98 6.80
N ASP A 54 -1.24 3.49 7.57
CA ASP A 54 -1.32 3.44 9.03
C ASP A 54 -1.64 4.83 9.55
N LEU A 55 -2.72 4.96 10.33
CA LEU A 55 -2.89 6.13 11.19
C LEU A 55 -1.85 6.04 12.31
N ILE A 56 -0.88 6.96 12.32
CA ILE A 56 0.20 6.94 13.31
C ILE A 56 -0.04 7.90 14.47
N GLY A 57 -0.97 8.83 14.31
CA GLY A 57 -1.28 9.84 15.32
C GLY A 57 -2.13 10.97 14.78
N THR A 58 -2.19 12.04 15.56
CA THR A 58 -2.83 13.31 15.16
C THR A 58 -1.88 14.47 15.37
N LEU A 59 -2.12 15.58 14.66
CA LEU A 59 -1.40 16.83 14.92
C LEU A 59 -1.68 17.31 16.34
N LYS A 60 -0.63 17.55 17.11
CA LYS A 60 -0.72 17.98 18.52
C LYS A 60 -1.21 19.43 18.66
N LYS A 61 -0.93 20.25 17.64
CA LYS A 61 -1.26 21.68 17.57
C LYS A 61 -1.44 22.08 16.11
N ASP A 62 -2.01 23.25 15.88
CA ASP A 62 -2.10 23.83 14.55
C ASP A 62 -0.70 23.95 13.92
N ALA A 63 -0.61 23.60 12.64
CA ALA A 63 0.59 23.67 11.84
C ALA A 63 0.28 24.54 10.61
N ASN A 64 0.80 25.76 10.62
CA ASN A 64 0.47 26.75 9.59
C ASN A 64 1.27 26.51 8.31
N ALA A 65 0.73 26.96 7.18
CA ALA A 65 1.45 27.06 5.92
C ALA A 65 2.81 27.76 6.13
N GLY A 66 3.86 27.27 5.47
CA GLY A 66 5.23 27.75 5.65
C GLY A 66 5.99 27.08 6.81
N SER A 67 5.32 26.31 7.69
CA SER A 67 6.02 25.56 8.73
C SER A 67 6.89 24.46 8.12
N SER A 68 8.11 24.28 8.64
CA SER A 68 9.07 23.24 8.21
C SER A 68 9.03 21.99 9.09
N ALA A 69 8.08 21.89 10.01
CA ALA A 69 7.91 20.74 10.90
C ALA A 69 6.45 20.62 11.34
N VAL A 70 6.07 19.41 11.72
CA VAL A 70 4.81 19.12 12.41
C VAL A 70 5.09 18.52 13.78
N THR A 71 4.16 18.67 14.72
CA THR A 71 4.23 17.98 16.02
C THR A 71 3.10 16.98 16.11
N ILE A 72 3.43 15.72 16.36
CA ILE A 72 2.49 14.59 16.35
C ILE A 72 2.30 14.05 17.76
N THR A 73 1.05 13.80 18.12
CA THR A 73 0.67 12.91 19.23
C THR A 73 0.46 11.51 18.65
N TYR A 74 1.39 10.59 18.91
CA TYR A 74 1.34 9.24 18.35
C TYR A 74 0.29 8.36 19.02
N THR A 75 -0.36 7.50 18.23
CA THR A 75 -1.38 6.56 18.72
C THR A 75 -0.76 5.37 19.46
N ASP A 76 0.33 4.81 18.93
CA ASP A 76 0.99 3.62 19.47
C ASP A 76 2.52 3.74 19.35
N GLY A 77 3.07 4.73 20.05
CA GLY A 77 4.48 5.08 19.98
C GLY A 77 4.91 5.65 18.63
N SER A 78 6.14 6.18 18.58
CA SER A 78 6.67 6.75 17.33
C SER A 78 7.07 5.62 16.37
N PRO A 79 6.58 5.60 15.12
CA PRO A 79 7.05 4.66 14.11
C PRO A 79 8.49 4.95 13.65
N PHE A 80 9.07 6.07 14.11
CA PHE A 80 10.39 6.59 13.73
C PHE A 80 11.48 6.32 14.77
N THR A 81 11.22 5.51 15.81
CA THR A 81 12.21 5.19 16.87
C THR A 81 13.49 4.55 16.34
N THR A 82 13.43 3.84 15.22
CA THR A 82 14.59 3.39 14.46
C THR A 82 14.68 4.22 13.19
N LYS A 83 15.81 4.89 12.97
CA LYS A 83 16.11 5.63 11.74
C LYS A 83 16.00 4.70 10.55
N ASN A 84 14.87 4.77 9.88
CA ASN A 84 14.53 3.91 8.77
C ASN A 84 14.11 4.78 7.59
N ALA A 85 15.02 4.88 6.62
CA ALA A 85 14.81 5.69 5.44
C ALA A 85 13.54 5.30 4.65
N LYS A 86 12.96 4.11 4.88
CA LYS A 86 11.74 3.66 4.21
C LYS A 86 10.43 4.06 4.92
N LYS A 87 10.52 4.68 6.09
CA LYS A 87 9.38 5.21 6.88
C LYS A 87 9.37 6.73 6.91
N ARG A 88 9.71 7.40 5.80
CA ARG A 88 9.91 8.86 5.76
C ARG A 88 8.80 9.67 5.08
N TYR A 89 7.70 9.03 4.70
CA TYR A 89 6.63 9.66 3.94
C TYR A 89 5.36 9.73 4.79
N LEU A 90 4.81 10.93 4.93
CA LEU A 90 3.60 11.20 5.69
C LEU A 90 2.49 11.72 4.79
N CYS A 91 1.26 11.46 5.17
CA CYS A 91 0.07 12.09 4.60
C CYS A 91 -0.73 12.75 5.73
N LEU A 92 -0.91 14.06 5.65
CA LEU A 92 -1.71 14.84 6.60
C LEU A 92 -3.16 14.89 6.11
N ASN A 93 -4.09 14.61 7.02
CA ASN A 93 -5.54 14.61 6.77
C ASN A 93 -5.99 13.75 5.57
N GLY A 94 -5.15 12.80 5.12
CA GLY A 94 -5.41 12.02 3.93
C GLY A 94 -5.34 12.78 2.60
N GLN A 95 -4.71 13.96 2.59
CA GLN A 95 -4.60 14.82 1.42
C GLN A 95 -3.13 15.14 1.13
N ASN A 96 -2.41 15.77 2.05
CA ASN A 96 -1.12 16.37 1.75
C ASN A 96 0.04 15.45 2.11
N ASN A 97 0.84 15.09 1.10
CA ASN A 97 1.98 14.21 1.29
C ASN A 97 3.28 15.00 1.53
N TYR A 98 4.06 14.60 2.54
CA TYR A 98 5.35 15.21 2.87
C TYR A 98 6.43 14.15 3.12
N GLU A 99 7.66 14.47 2.74
CA GLU A 99 8.85 13.71 3.14
C GLU A 99 9.45 14.34 4.40
N ILE A 100 9.80 13.53 5.38
CA ILE A 100 10.35 13.99 6.66
C ILE A 100 11.86 13.82 6.74
N ASP A 101 12.51 14.68 7.50
CA ASP A 101 13.89 14.50 7.90
C ASP A 101 13.95 13.52 9.09
N MET A 102 14.10 12.23 8.74
CA MET A 102 14.20 11.13 9.70
C MET A 102 15.35 11.29 10.70
N ASP A 103 16.41 12.03 10.34
CA ASP A 103 17.57 12.17 11.21
C ASP A 103 17.33 13.12 12.39
N SER A 104 16.32 13.98 12.28
CA SER A 104 16.01 15.07 13.21
C SER A 104 14.70 14.87 13.99
N VAL A 105 14.01 13.73 13.80
CA VAL A 105 12.78 13.41 14.54
C VAL A 105 13.08 13.22 16.03
N SER A 106 12.35 13.93 16.90
CA SER A 106 12.53 13.84 18.36
C SER A 106 11.27 14.21 19.12
N GLY A 107 10.90 13.43 20.16
CA GLY A 107 9.83 13.80 21.11
C GLY A 107 8.46 14.15 20.49
N GLY A 108 8.14 13.65 19.29
CA GLY A 108 6.93 14.00 18.55
C GLY A 108 7.08 15.19 17.58
N ASN A 109 8.17 15.94 17.67
CA ASN A 109 8.57 16.89 16.63
C ASN A 109 9.09 16.12 15.40
N VAL A 110 8.48 16.38 14.25
CA VAL A 110 8.78 15.72 12.98
C VAL A 110 9.12 16.80 11.95
N PRO A 111 10.40 17.09 11.75
CA PRO A 111 10.84 18.03 10.73
C PRO A 111 10.55 17.49 9.33
N LEU A 112 10.14 18.38 8.43
CA LEU A 112 10.04 18.08 7.00
C LEU A 112 11.45 18.09 6.40
N LYS A 113 11.61 17.42 5.26
CA LYS A 113 12.87 17.43 4.51
C LYS A 113 13.30 18.86 4.18
N ALA A 114 14.59 19.12 4.23
CA ALA A 114 15.16 20.45 3.97
C ALA A 114 14.61 21.07 2.68
N GLY A 115 14.20 22.34 2.75
CA GLY A 115 13.57 23.05 1.63
C GLY A 115 12.07 22.79 1.45
N THR A 116 11.47 21.94 2.27
CA THR A 116 10.02 21.65 2.25
C THR A 116 9.31 22.39 3.39
N THR A 117 8.16 22.98 3.08
CA THR A 117 7.25 23.57 4.05
C THR A 117 5.83 23.08 3.81
N LEU A 118 4.97 23.20 4.83
CA LEU A 118 3.53 22.97 4.65
C LEU A 118 2.97 23.96 3.64
N LEU A 119 2.16 23.47 2.70
CA LEU A 119 1.55 24.34 1.68
C LEU A 119 0.26 25.01 2.16
N GLU A 120 -0.37 24.43 3.18
CA GLU A 120 -1.61 24.94 3.76
C GLU A 120 -1.63 24.79 5.28
N ASN A 121 -2.65 25.38 5.89
CA ASN A 121 -2.85 25.30 7.33
C ASN A 121 -3.51 23.96 7.68
N HIS A 122 -2.97 23.29 8.68
CA HIS A 122 -3.50 22.07 9.26
C HIS A 122 -3.88 22.31 10.72
N ARG A 123 -5.06 21.86 11.13
CA ARG A 123 -5.58 22.04 12.48
C ARG A 123 -5.08 20.95 13.43
N ALA A 124 -4.97 21.31 14.71
CA ALA A 124 -4.80 20.34 15.78
C ALA A 124 -5.89 19.25 15.71
N GLY A 125 -5.49 18.01 15.94
CA GLY A 125 -6.37 16.85 15.87
C GLY A 125 -6.49 16.22 14.48
N GLU A 126 -5.99 16.86 13.42
CA GLU A 126 -5.99 16.23 12.08
C GLU A 126 -5.17 14.93 12.08
N PRO A 127 -5.65 13.88 11.39
CA PRO A 127 -4.98 12.59 11.37
C PRO A 127 -3.70 12.64 10.54
N VAL A 128 -2.67 11.94 11.02
CA VAL A 128 -1.40 11.77 10.33
C VAL A 128 -1.22 10.31 9.97
N PHE A 129 -1.02 10.05 8.69
CA PHE A 129 -0.85 8.69 8.17
C PHE A 129 0.58 8.45 7.70
N LEU A 130 1.11 7.25 7.97
CA LEU A 130 2.36 6.79 7.38
C LEU A 130 2.09 6.18 6.01
N VAL A 131 2.82 6.67 5.02
CA VAL A 131 2.77 6.13 3.66
C VAL A 131 3.74 4.98 3.53
N LYS A 132 3.25 3.88 2.94
CA LYS A 132 4.01 2.67 2.66
C LYS A 132 3.75 2.19 1.24
N ALA A 133 4.68 1.40 0.72
CA ALA A 133 4.49 0.56 -0.45
C ALA A 133 4.34 -0.88 0.03
N ILE A 134 3.16 -1.48 -0.06
CA ILE A 134 2.90 -2.81 0.48
C ILE A 134 2.78 -3.81 -0.66
N THR A 135 3.62 -4.84 -0.63
CA THR A 135 3.61 -5.96 -1.57
C THR A 135 2.82 -7.14 -1.01
N TYR A 136 1.92 -7.70 -1.82
CA TYR A 136 1.22 -8.95 -1.57
C TYR A 136 1.58 -9.97 -2.64
N GLY A 137 1.88 -11.20 -2.24
CA GLY A 137 2.24 -12.29 -3.14
C GLY A 137 2.12 -13.64 -2.43
N VAL A 138 2.40 -14.72 -3.16
CA VAL A 138 2.46 -16.07 -2.60
C VAL A 138 3.91 -16.58 -2.65
N LYS A 139 4.35 -17.22 -1.57
CA LYS A 139 5.69 -17.82 -1.45
C LYS A 139 5.64 -19.10 -0.64
N ARG A 140 6.72 -19.88 -0.59
CA ARG A 140 6.79 -21.02 0.34
C ARG A 140 7.51 -20.62 1.63
N SER A 141 6.95 -21.02 2.76
CA SER A 141 7.57 -20.90 4.08
C SER A 141 7.53 -22.26 4.75
N SER A 142 8.70 -22.84 5.04
CA SER A 142 8.80 -24.20 5.59
C SER A 142 8.00 -25.26 4.81
N GLY A 143 8.02 -25.16 3.47
CA GLY A 143 7.28 -26.05 2.57
C GLY A 143 5.79 -25.73 2.38
N VAL A 144 5.20 -24.87 3.22
CA VAL A 144 3.80 -24.44 3.13
C VAL A 144 3.67 -23.20 2.24
N PRO A 145 2.78 -23.20 1.24
CA PRO A 145 2.55 -22.00 0.44
C PRO A 145 1.72 -21.00 1.26
N ILE A 146 2.20 -19.76 1.36
CA ILE A 146 1.60 -18.70 2.17
C ILE A 146 1.29 -17.48 1.30
N LEU A 147 0.16 -16.83 1.55
CA LEU A 147 -0.02 -15.43 1.18
C LEU A 147 0.79 -14.59 2.16
N TYR A 148 1.67 -13.74 1.64
CA TYR A 148 2.48 -12.85 2.46
C TYR A 148 2.15 -11.38 2.18
N ARG A 149 2.44 -10.55 3.17
CA ARG A 149 2.45 -9.09 3.10
C ARG A 149 3.85 -8.60 3.45
N ASN A 150 4.43 -7.77 2.60
CA ASN A 150 5.69 -7.07 2.88
C ASN A 150 5.44 -5.57 2.84
N GLU A 151 5.65 -4.88 3.95
CA GLU A 151 5.48 -3.43 4.02
C GLU A 151 6.57 -2.63 3.29
N ASN A 152 7.62 -3.33 2.84
CA ASN A 152 8.83 -2.75 2.26
C ASN A 152 9.49 -1.69 3.17
N THR A 153 9.31 -1.83 4.48
CA THR A 153 9.92 -0.98 5.52
C THR A 153 11.05 -1.71 6.27
N GLY A 154 11.54 -2.83 5.77
CA GLY A 154 12.68 -3.57 6.36
C GLY A 154 12.31 -4.69 7.33
N GLY A 155 11.05 -4.82 7.74
CA GLY A 155 10.58 -5.95 8.55
C GLY A 155 10.42 -7.28 7.80
N GLY A 156 10.68 -7.29 6.48
CA GLY A 156 10.54 -8.46 5.62
C GLY A 156 9.09 -8.87 5.34
N ALA A 157 8.94 -9.96 4.60
CA ALA A 157 7.64 -10.53 4.26
C ALA A 157 7.05 -11.33 5.43
N GLN A 158 5.86 -10.95 5.86
CA GLN A 158 5.11 -11.56 6.96
C GLN A 158 3.98 -12.44 6.41
N PRO A 159 3.75 -13.65 6.95
CA PRO A 159 2.62 -14.49 6.57
C PRO A 159 1.29 -13.83 6.95
N VAL A 160 0.30 -13.92 6.05
CA VAL A 160 -1.08 -13.45 6.26
C VAL A 160 -2.04 -14.62 6.33
N ALA A 161 -1.85 -15.61 5.46
CA ALA A 161 -2.62 -16.84 5.42
C ALA A 161 -1.74 -17.98 4.90
N GLU A 162 -2.02 -19.19 5.38
CA GLU A 162 -1.35 -20.41 4.96
C GLU A 162 -2.20 -21.18 3.96
N HIS A 163 -1.58 -22.13 3.27
CA HIS A 163 -2.22 -23.00 2.28
C HIS A 163 -2.89 -22.26 1.12
N ILE A 164 -2.31 -21.12 0.71
CA ILE A 164 -2.76 -20.36 -0.46
C ILE A 164 -2.03 -20.91 -1.68
N GLU A 165 -2.76 -21.61 -2.55
CA GLU A 165 -2.20 -22.29 -3.72
C GLU A 165 -2.25 -21.46 -4.99
N ASN A 166 -3.07 -20.41 -5.04
CA ASN A 166 -3.11 -19.52 -6.19
C ASN A 166 -3.49 -18.10 -5.78
N LEU A 167 -2.79 -17.12 -6.35
CA LEU A 167 -3.11 -15.71 -6.31
C LEU A 167 -2.98 -15.15 -7.72
N ARG A 168 -4.08 -14.63 -8.26
CA ARG A 168 -4.13 -14.00 -9.58
C ARG A 168 -4.84 -12.66 -9.53
N PHE A 169 -4.36 -11.73 -10.34
CA PHE A 169 -4.95 -10.40 -10.50
C PHE A 169 -5.37 -10.18 -11.95
N LEU A 170 -6.60 -9.71 -12.15
CA LEU A 170 -7.09 -9.20 -13.42
C LEU A 170 -7.38 -7.72 -13.26
N TYR A 171 -6.70 -6.88 -14.04
CA TYR A 171 -6.79 -5.43 -13.94
C TYR A 171 -7.79 -4.90 -14.96
N ARG A 172 -8.71 -4.06 -14.51
CA ARG A 172 -9.57 -3.25 -15.38
C ARG A 172 -8.89 -1.92 -15.66
N LEU A 173 -8.74 -1.57 -16.93
CA LEU A 173 -8.09 -0.33 -17.38
C LEU A 173 -9.09 0.81 -17.62
N ALA A 174 -8.59 2.01 -17.87
CA ALA A 174 -9.37 3.23 -18.09
C ALA A 174 -10.28 3.15 -19.31
N ASP A 175 -9.84 2.47 -20.37
CA ASP A 175 -10.64 2.19 -21.58
C ASP A 175 -11.69 1.08 -21.36
N GLY A 176 -11.76 0.50 -20.16
CA GLY A 176 -12.65 -0.59 -19.79
C GLY A 176 -12.14 -1.98 -20.13
N SER A 177 -11.00 -2.11 -20.83
CA SER A 177 -10.38 -3.40 -21.13
C SER A 177 -9.86 -4.09 -19.86
N GLN A 178 -9.57 -5.39 -19.97
CA GLN A 178 -9.03 -6.18 -18.88
C GLN A 178 -7.75 -6.92 -19.29
N THR A 179 -6.77 -6.96 -18.39
CA THR A 179 -5.48 -7.66 -18.63
C THR A 179 -4.86 -8.14 -17.32
N HIS A 180 -4.06 -9.19 -17.37
CA HIS A 180 -3.23 -9.65 -16.25
C HIS A 180 -1.90 -8.89 -16.15
N SER A 181 -1.45 -8.26 -17.24
CA SER A 181 -0.18 -7.54 -17.33
C SER A 181 -0.38 -6.18 -18.00
N PRO A 182 -0.82 -5.15 -17.25
CA PRO A 182 -0.95 -3.80 -17.77
C PRO A 182 0.40 -3.25 -18.24
N ALA A 183 0.49 -2.85 -19.51
CA ALA A 183 1.69 -2.20 -20.05
C ALA A 183 1.95 -0.82 -19.40
N ASP A 184 0.88 -0.09 -19.08
CA ASP A 184 0.93 1.15 -18.32
C ASP A 184 0.10 1.02 -17.02
N PRO A 185 0.75 0.87 -15.85
CA PRO A 185 0.05 0.76 -14.57
C PRO A 185 -0.81 1.97 -14.20
N ARG A 186 -0.56 3.14 -14.81
CA ARG A 186 -1.36 4.37 -14.58
C ARG A 186 -2.77 4.26 -15.17
N GLN A 187 -3.01 3.29 -16.05
CA GLN A 187 -4.33 3.03 -16.64
C GLN A 187 -5.24 2.17 -15.74
N ILE A 188 -4.73 1.60 -14.66
CA ILE A 188 -5.52 0.70 -13.80
C ILE A 188 -6.62 1.49 -13.08
N ARG A 189 -7.86 0.97 -13.14
CA ARG A 189 -9.07 1.53 -12.47
C ARG A 189 -9.76 0.54 -11.55
N GLY A 190 -9.46 -0.74 -11.65
CA GLY A 190 -9.99 -1.77 -10.78
C GLY A 190 -9.14 -3.03 -10.80
N VAL A 191 -9.27 -3.84 -9.75
CA VAL A 191 -8.54 -5.10 -9.62
C VAL A 191 -9.52 -6.19 -9.20
N THR A 192 -9.64 -7.22 -10.03
CA THR A 192 -10.25 -8.48 -9.63
C THR A 192 -9.16 -9.37 -9.04
N VAL A 193 -9.39 -9.87 -7.83
CA VAL A 193 -8.46 -10.73 -7.09
C VAL A 193 -9.05 -12.12 -7.01
N HIS A 194 -8.31 -13.11 -7.49
CA HIS A 194 -8.65 -14.54 -7.35
C HIS A 194 -7.68 -15.19 -6.38
N ILE A 195 -8.22 -15.77 -5.30
CA ILE A 195 -7.43 -16.50 -4.31
C ILE A 195 -7.98 -17.91 -4.21
N THR A 196 -7.12 -18.91 -4.41
CA THR A 196 -7.44 -20.32 -4.15
C THR A 196 -6.68 -20.78 -2.92
N ALA A 197 -7.42 -21.26 -1.92
CA ALA A 197 -6.87 -21.86 -0.72
C ALA A 197 -7.25 -23.34 -0.64
N ARG A 198 -6.36 -24.14 -0.04
CA ARG A 198 -6.66 -25.54 0.31
C ARG A 198 -6.76 -25.73 1.81
N THR A 199 -7.45 -26.79 2.24
CA THR A 199 -7.38 -27.22 3.63
C THR A 199 -6.01 -27.78 3.98
N GLU A 200 -5.57 -27.55 5.22
CA GLU A 200 -4.36 -28.18 5.77
C GLU A 200 -4.52 -29.70 5.83
N LYS A 201 -5.68 -30.15 6.35
CA LYS A 201 -5.99 -31.57 6.53
C LYS A 201 -6.63 -32.17 5.30
N ALA A 202 -6.23 -33.40 5.01
CA ALA A 202 -6.86 -34.20 3.98
C ALA A 202 -8.29 -34.61 4.42
N ASP A 203 -9.20 -34.63 3.48
CA ASP A 203 -10.53 -35.18 3.57
C ASP A 203 -10.50 -36.62 3.02
N PRO A 204 -10.69 -37.64 3.87
CA PRO A 204 -10.65 -39.04 3.46
C PRO A 204 -11.63 -39.40 2.35
N ASP A 205 -12.75 -38.70 2.24
CA ASP A 205 -13.74 -38.97 1.19
C ASP A 205 -13.26 -38.45 -0.16
N LEU A 206 -12.58 -37.29 -0.19
CA LEU A 206 -11.95 -36.76 -1.40
C LEU A 206 -10.68 -37.53 -1.80
N ALA A 207 -10.00 -38.15 -0.84
CA ALA A 207 -8.79 -38.94 -1.11
C ALA A 207 -9.09 -40.21 -1.94
N LYS A 208 -10.36 -40.64 -1.99
CA LYS A 208 -10.80 -41.81 -2.79
C LYS A 208 -10.76 -41.56 -4.29
N SER A 209 -10.77 -40.30 -4.74
CA SER A 209 -10.85 -39.92 -6.16
C SER A 209 -9.97 -38.73 -6.54
N GLY A 210 -9.04 -38.31 -5.68
CA GLY A 210 -8.18 -37.15 -5.90
C GLY A 210 -7.06 -37.04 -4.88
N ASP A 211 -6.48 -35.85 -4.74
CA ASP A 211 -5.37 -35.58 -3.82
C ASP A 211 -5.79 -35.43 -2.34
N GLY A 212 -7.08 -35.60 -2.06
CA GLY A 212 -7.62 -35.57 -0.72
C GLY A 212 -7.74 -34.18 -0.09
N TYR A 213 -7.54 -33.07 -0.81
CA TYR A 213 -7.65 -31.74 -0.20
C TYR A 213 -8.84 -30.94 -0.73
N ARG A 214 -9.59 -30.33 0.18
CA ARG A 214 -10.67 -29.40 -0.18
C ARG A 214 -10.07 -28.08 -0.62
N ARG A 215 -10.56 -27.54 -1.73
CA ARG A 215 -10.17 -26.23 -2.26
C ARG A 215 -11.35 -25.29 -2.34
N ARG A 216 -11.11 -24.01 -2.10
CA ARG A 216 -12.08 -22.93 -2.30
C ARG A 216 -11.39 -21.78 -3.02
N THR A 217 -12.08 -21.24 -4.02
CA THR A 217 -11.67 -20.02 -4.70
C THR A 217 -12.60 -18.89 -4.31
N VAL A 218 -12.02 -17.80 -3.82
CA VAL A 218 -12.74 -16.54 -3.58
C VAL A 218 -12.32 -15.56 -4.66
N THR A 219 -13.30 -14.91 -5.27
CA THR A 219 -13.10 -13.86 -6.25
C THR A 219 -13.73 -12.59 -5.72
N THR A 220 -12.98 -11.49 -5.73
CA THR A 220 -13.49 -10.16 -5.35
C THR A 220 -13.06 -9.13 -6.38
N TYR A 221 -13.92 -8.14 -6.62
CA TYR A 221 -13.59 -6.97 -7.43
C TYR A 221 -13.43 -5.75 -6.52
N ILE A 222 -12.30 -5.06 -6.67
CA ILE A 222 -11.97 -3.84 -5.94
C ILE A 222 -11.96 -2.69 -6.93
N ASP A 223 -12.86 -1.74 -6.72
CA ASP A 223 -12.90 -0.51 -7.50
C ASP A 223 -11.91 0.52 -6.95
N LEU A 224 -10.98 0.98 -7.79
CA LEU A 224 -9.97 1.96 -7.39
C LEU A 224 -10.47 3.37 -7.68
N ARG A 225 -11.51 3.79 -6.95
CA ARG A 225 -12.17 5.09 -7.15
C ARG A 225 -11.19 6.26 -7.15
N ASN A 226 -10.19 6.19 -6.30
CA ASN A 226 -9.18 7.24 -6.18
C ASN A 226 -8.15 7.23 -7.30
N LEU A 227 -8.20 6.30 -8.25
CA LEU A 227 -7.38 6.32 -9.47
C LEU A 227 -8.20 6.62 -10.72
N ARG A 228 -9.50 6.89 -10.58
CA ARG A 228 -10.34 7.30 -11.71
C ARG A 228 -10.07 8.76 -12.05
N ASP A 229 -9.96 9.05 -13.34
CA ASP A 229 -10.03 10.42 -13.83
C ASP A 229 -11.46 10.94 -13.64
N ASP A 230 -11.62 12.25 -13.42
CA ASP A 230 -12.95 12.85 -13.55
C ASP A 230 -13.33 12.83 -15.03
N PRO A 231 -14.50 12.29 -15.41
CA PRO A 231 -15.03 12.51 -16.74
C PRO A 231 -15.53 13.96 -16.84
N GLY A 232 -14.63 14.94 -16.99
CA GLY A 232 -15.07 16.33 -17.20
C GLY A 232 -14.10 17.49 -16.92
N SER A 233 -12.79 17.37 -17.19
CA SER A 233 -11.90 18.56 -17.27
C SER A 233 -11.41 18.81 -18.69
#